data_AF-A0A2I0PXI2-F1
#
_entry.id   AF-A0A2I0PXI2-F1
#
_cell.length_a   1.000
_cell.length_b   1.000
_cell.length_c   1.000
_cell.angle_alpha   90.00
_cell.angle_beta   90.00
_cell.angle_gamma   90.00
#
_symmetry.space_group_name_H-M   'P 1'
#
loop_
_entity.id
_entity.type
_entity.pdbx_description
1 polymer ?
#
loop_
_entity_poly.entity_id
_entity_poly.type
_entity_poly.pdbx_seq_one_letter_code
_entity_poly.pdbx_strand_id
1 'polypeptide(L)'
;MAFTCQQCGECCSSMGEIIELIEEFEPFSFRIRFSVTGEERIVSVDPEKRELFRFQDIRSQRPMACPFLRETDSKKCVCSVHTSRPDLCRQYACYRILVLDTQERKIGKVAAASRYFSSTNDKLRTLWNREIAGVAIPDETCWEEHVEQVLCPAGYRVVR
;
A
#
# COMPACT_ATOMS: atom_id res chain seq x y z
N MET A 1 16.02 -7.00 2.89
CA MET A 1 15.78 -5.55 2.72
C MET A 1 14.61 -5.12 3.60
N ALA A 2 14.65 -3.91 4.16
CA ALA A 2 13.48 -3.34 4.82
C ALA A 2 12.47 -2.89 3.74
N PHE A 3 11.18 -3.13 3.97
CA PHE A 3 10.11 -2.73 3.06
C PHE A 3 10.12 -1.20 2.81
N THR A 4 10.01 -0.78 1.54
CA THR A 4 9.84 0.63 1.15
C THR A 4 8.45 0.85 0.56
N CYS A 5 7.73 1.86 1.05
CA CYS A 5 6.39 2.19 0.54
C CYS A 5 6.46 2.71 -0.90
N GLN A 6 5.79 2.03 -1.84
CA GLN A 6 5.69 2.44 -3.24
C GLN A 6 4.70 3.61 -3.48
N GLN A 7 4.07 4.14 -2.42
CA GLN A 7 3.08 5.23 -2.51
C GLN A 7 1.87 4.87 -3.41
N CYS A 8 1.50 3.59 -3.45
CA CYS A 8 0.41 3.09 -4.29
C CYS A 8 -0.99 3.29 -3.69
N GLY A 9 -1.07 3.52 -2.37
CA GLY A 9 -2.31 3.74 -1.63
C GLY A 9 -3.13 2.49 -1.31
N GLU A 10 -2.76 1.32 -1.82
CA GLU A 10 -3.57 0.10 -1.69
C GLU A 10 -3.74 -0.35 -0.24
N CYS A 11 -2.65 -0.42 0.53
CA CYS A 11 -2.74 -0.81 1.94
C CYS A 11 -3.49 0.22 2.79
N CYS A 12 -3.63 1.47 2.32
CA CYS A 12 -4.32 2.53 3.05
C CYS A 12 -5.76 2.76 2.58
N SER A 13 -6.19 2.17 1.47
CA SER A 13 -7.48 2.47 0.83
C SER A 13 -8.70 1.92 1.58
N SER A 14 -8.49 0.97 2.50
CA SER A 14 -9.54 0.37 3.35
C SER A 14 -9.25 0.53 4.85
N MET A 15 -8.15 1.19 5.21
CA MET A 15 -7.75 1.28 6.62
C MET A 15 -8.64 2.22 7.44
N GLY A 16 -9.52 3.00 6.82
CA GLY A 16 -10.55 3.77 7.53
C GLY A 16 -11.58 2.89 8.23
N GLU A 17 -11.71 1.61 7.84
CA GLU A 17 -12.55 0.63 8.56
C GLU A 17 -11.93 0.17 9.90
N ILE A 18 -10.61 0.32 10.01
CA ILE A 18 -9.83 -0.22 11.12
C ILE A 18 -9.32 0.92 12.01
N ILE A 19 -9.01 2.09 11.43
CA ILE A 19 -8.45 3.24 12.13
C ILE A 19 -9.54 4.28 12.37
N GLU A 20 -9.86 4.46 13.63
CA GLU A 20 -10.78 5.49 14.11
C GLU A 20 -9.99 6.72 14.58
N LEU A 21 -10.39 7.91 14.14
CA LEU A 21 -9.92 9.18 14.71
C LEU A 21 -10.75 9.47 15.96
N ILE A 22 -10.11 9.54 17.12
CA ILE A 22 -10.80 9.83 18.40
C ILE A 22 -10.83 11.33 18.64
N GLU A 23 -9.67 11.97 18.65
CA GLU A 23 -9.53 13.41 18.88
C GLU A 23 -8.23 13.94 18.30
N GLU A 24 -8.20 15.24 18.00
CA GLU A 24 -6.96 15.99 17.83
C GLU A 24 -6.48 16.43 19.22
N PHE A 25 -5.38 15.84 19.69
CA PHE A 25 -4.83 16.08 21.02
C PHE A 25 -3.97 17.35 21.06
N GLU A 26 -3.25 17.62 19.97
CA GLU A 26 -2.46 18.83 19.73
C GLU A 26 -2.53 19.16 18.24
N PRO A 27 -2.17 20.39 17.79
CA PRO A 27 -2.18 20.72 16.37
C PRO A 27 -1.39 19.70 15.54
N PHE A 28 -2.10 19.02 14.63
CA PHE A 28 -1.56 17.95 13.79
C PHE A 28 -1.14 16.65 14.51
N SER A 29 -1.56 16.45 15.76
CA SER A 29 -1.36 15.21 16.51
C SER A 29 -2.71 14.63 16.92
N PHE A 30 -2.96 13.39 16.53
CA PHE A 30 -4.24 12.73 16.66
C PHE A 30 -4.12 11.50 17.53
N ARG A 31 -5.09 11.31 18.43
CA ARG A 31 -5.32 10.03 19.06
C ARG A 31 -6.17 9.18 18.13
N ILE A 32 -5.67 7.99 17.82
CA ILE A 32 -6.35 7.01 17.00
C ILE A 32 -6.63 5.75 17.81
N ARG A 33 -7.66 5.02 17.40
CA ARG A 33 -7.98 3.69 17.94
C ARG A 33 -8.06 2.69 16.80
N PHE A 34 -7.56 1.49 17.04
CA PHE A 34 -7.82 0.36 16.16
C PHE A 34 -9.12 -0.34 16.56
N SER A 35 -10.11 -0.38 15.68
CA SER A 35 -11.44 -0.95 15.97
C SER A 35 -11.39 -2.44 16.34
N VAL A 36 -10.43 -3.17 15.78
CA VAL A 36 -10.28 -4.63 16.01
C VAL A 36 -9.69 -4.97 17.38
N THR A 37 -8.71 -4.19 17.85
CA THR A 37 -7.97 -4.49 19.10
C THR A 37 -8.35 -3.57 20.25
N GLY A 38 -9.01 -2.44 19.96
CA GLY A 38 -9.24 -1.35 20.92
C GLY A 38 -7.99 -0.56 21.29
N GLU A 39 -6.82 -0.89 20.71
CA GLU A 39 -5.56 -0.24 21.03
C GLU A 39 -5.54 1.22 20.57
N GLU A 40 -5.13 2.12 21.46
CA GLU A 40 -4.97 3.54 21.15
C GLU A 40 -3.51 3.94 20.96
N ARG A 41 -3.29 4.84 20.00
CA ARG A 41 -1.97 5.39 19.68
C ARG A 41 -2.07 6.88 19.36
N ILE A 42 -0.97 7.59 19.58
CA ILE A 42 -0.81 8.97 19.15
C ILE A 42 0.00 8.96 17.86
N VAL A 43 -0.50 9.66 16.85
CA VAL A 43 0.18 9.87 15.57
C VAL A 43 0.25 11.35 15.28
N SER A 44 1.35 11.79 14.68
CA SER A 44 1.56 13.18 14.29
C SER A 44 1.78 13.28 12.79
N VAL A 45 1.12 14.26 12.17
CA VAL A 45 1.30 14.55 10.74
C VAL A 45 2.71 15.07 10.53
N ASP A 46 3.42 14.41 9.62
CA ASP A 46 4.76 14.76 9.19
C ASP A 46 4.78 16.24 8.76
N PRO A 47 5.73 17.07 9.25
CA PRO A 47 5.72 18.52 9.02
C PRO A 47 5.57 18.92 7.56
N GLU A 48 6.25 18.22 6.65
CA GLU A 48 6.24 18.47 5.21
C GLU A 48 4.92 18.08 4.52
N LYS A 49 4.01 17.39 5.22
CA LYS A 49 2.72 16.94 4.69
C LYS A 49 1.52 17.67 5.31
N ARG A 50 1.75 18.63 6.21
CA ARG A 50 0.69 19.35 6.95
C ARG A 50 -0.23 20.16 6.05
N GLU A 51 0.31 20.84 5.04
CA GLU A 51 -0.51 21.59 4.08
C GLU A 51 -1.40 20.65 3.25
N LEU A 52 -0.81 19.60 2.67
CA LEU A 52 -1.56 18.57 1.95
C LEU A 52 -2.64 17.92 2.84
N PHE A 53 -2.30 17.67 4.11
CA PHE A 53 -3.24 17.11 5.08
C PHE A 53 -4.45 18.03 5.31
N ARG A 54 -4.22 19.35 5.40
CA ARG A 54 -5.23 20.38 5.69
C ARG A 54 -6.19 20.60 4.52
N PHE A 55 -5.69 20.61 3.28
CA PHE A 55 -6.48 21.01 2.12
C PHE A 55 -7.11 19.86 1.35
N GLN A 56 -6.71 18.63 1.63
CA GLN A 56 -7.26 17.45 0.98
C GLN A 56 -7.81 16.48 2.03
N ASP A 57 -8.99 15.92 1.77
CA ASP A 57 -9.45 14.69 2.42
C ASP A 57 -9.91 13.72 1.32
N ILE A 58 -9.16 12.63 1.14
CA ILE A 58 -9.48 11.62 0.13
C ILE A 58 -10.77 10.86 0.47
N ARG A 59 -11.21 10.89 1.74
CA ARG A 59 -12.40 10.14 2.20
C ARG A 59 -13.69 10.66 1.61
N SER A 60 -13.75 11.93 1.20
CA SER A 60 -14.88 12.47 0.45
C SER A 60 -15.15 11.72 -0.86
N GLN A 61 -14.11 11.10 -1.45
CA GLN A 61 -14.21 10.29 -2.66
C GLN A 61 -14.08 8.78 -2.37
N ARG A 62 -13.31 8.42 -1.34
CA ARG A 62 -13.05 7.04 -0.92
C ARG A 62 -13.34 6.88 0.58
N PRO A 63 -14.61 6.75 0.99
CA PRO A 63 -14.99 6.80 2.42
C PRO A 63 -14.24 5.82 3.34
N MET A 64 -13.80 4.68 2.79
CA MET A 64 -13.08 3.61 3.50
C MET A 64 -11.58 3.89 3.63
N ALA A 65 -11.06 4.93 3.00
CA ALA A 65 -9.65 5.25 3.03
C ALA A 65 -9.19 5.66 4.45
N CYS A 66 -7.92 5.37 4.74
CA CYS A 66 -7.27 5.83 5.96
C CYS A 66 -7.46 7.35 6.11
N PRO A 67 -7.80 7.86 7.30
CA PRO A 67 -7.93 9.29 7.56
C PRO A 67 -6.65 10.10 7.27
N PHE A 68 -5.49 9.43 7.26
CA PHE A 68 -4.18 10.04 6.98
C PHE A 68 -3.69 9.78 5.55
N LEU A 69 -4.48 9.15 4.69
CA LEU A 69 -4.15 8.97 3.29
C LEU A 69 -4.37 10.26 2.52
N ARG A 70 -3.38 10.65 1.72
CA ARG A 70 -3.45 11.79 0.80
C ARG A 70 -3.02 11.36 -0.58
N GLU A 71 -3.53 12.01 -1.62
CA GLU A 71 -3.13 11.82 -3.01
C GLU A 71 -2.39 13.08 -3.48
N THR A 72 -1.21 12.94 -4.08
CA THR A 72 -0.45 14.04 -4.65
C THR A 72 -0.96 14.36 -6.06
N ASP A 73 -0.55 15.51 -6.60
CA ASP A 73 -0.89 15.89 -7.98
C ASP A 73 -0.40 14.87 -9.02
N SER A 74 0.66 14.13 -8.70
CA SER A 74 1.20 13.02 -9.50
C SER A 74 0.45 11.69 -9.32
N LYS A 75 -0.75 11.71 -8.71
CA LYS A 75 -1.57 10.53 -8.36
C LYS A 75 -0.89 9.51 -7.43
N LYS A 76 0.21 9.90 -6.78
CA LYS A 76 0.83 9.06 -5.75
C LYS A 76 0.06 9.22 -4.46
N CYS A 77 -0.08 8.13 -3.72
CA CYS A 77 -0.74 8.13 -2.43
C CYS A 77 0.30 8.17 -1.30
N VAL A 78 0.20 9.16 -0.43
CA VAL A 78 1.12 9.38 0.69
C VAL A 78 0.41 9.24 2.03
N CYS A 79 1.10 8.65 3.01
CA CYS A 79 0.66 8.63 4.40
C CYS A 79 1.13 9.92 5.06
N SER A 80 0.21 10.72 5.59
CA SER A 80 0.54 12.00 6.24
C SER A 80 1.21 11.82 7.60
N VAL A 81 1.06 10.64 8.23
CA VAL A 81 1.68 10.28 9.52
C VAL A 81 2.75 9.22 9.35
N HIS A 82 3.48 9.21 8.21
CA HIS A 82 4.34 8.09 7.86
C HIS A 82 5.42 7.84 8.92
N THR A 83 6.02 8.89 9.48
CA THR A 83 7.07 8.77 10.49
C THR A 83 6.55 8.18 11.80
N SER A 84 5.40 8.68 12.26
CA SER A 84 4.76 8.29 13.52
C SER A 84 3.81 7.09 13.39
N ARG A 85 3.69 6.49 12.20
CA ARG A 85 2.72 5.42 11.93
C ARG A 85 2.89 4.26 12.93
N PRO A 86 1.78 3.74 13.49
CA PRO A 86 1.83 2.63 14.44
C PRO A 86 2.45 1.37 13.83
N ASP A 87 2.89 0.47 14.70
CA ASP A 87 3.46 -0.82 14.28
C ASP A 87 2.47 -1.66 13.46
N LEU A 88 1.17 -1.61 13.78
CA LEU A 88 0.16 -2.28 12.97
C LEU A 88 0.18 -1.81 11.50
N CYS A 89 0.33 -0.50 11.27
CA CYS A 89 0.48 0.06 9.92
C CYS A 89 1.82 -0.33 9.25
N ARG A 90 2.85 -0.68 10.03
CA ARG A 90 4.11 -1.23 9.51
C ARG A 90 3.99 -2.72 9.17
N GLN A 91 3.14 -3.44 9.91
CA GLN A 91 2.86 -4.86 9.74
C GLN A 91 1.89 -5.16 8.60
N TYR A 92 0.97 -4.23 8.28
CA TYR A 92 0.25 -4.24 7.00
C TYR A 92 1.27 -3.98 5.89
N ALA A 93 2.00 -5.03 5.58
CA ALA A 93 3.09 -5.05 4.63
C ALA A 93 2.45 -4.75 3.27
N CYS A 94 2.60 -3.49 2.87
CA CYS A 94 2.17 -3.02 1.57
C CYS A 94 2.84 -3.88 0.49
N TYR A 95 2.24 -3.94 -0.69
CA TYR A 95 2.62 -4.92 -1.70
C TYR A 95 4.07 -4.69 -2.14
N ARG A 96 4.88 -5.74 -2.15
CA ARG A 96 6.25 -5.68 -2.68
C ARG A 96 6.28 -5.69 -4.19
N ILE A 97 5.25 -6.27 -4.81
CA ILE A 97 5.04 -6.19 -6.25
C ILE A 97 3.61 -5.76 -6.49
N LEU A 98 3.43 -4.77 -7.36
CA LEU A 98 2.16 -4.45 -8.00
C LEU A 98 2.27 -4.70 -9.50
N VAL A 99 1.23 -5.29 -10.06
CA VAL A 99 1.11 -5.56 -11.50
C VAL A 99 0.00 -4.70 -12.06
N LEU A 100 0.32 -3.88 -13.04
CA LEU A 100 -0.60 -3.01 -13.75
C LEU A 100 -0.83 -3.53 -15.17
N ASP A 101 -2.03 -3.32 -15.70
CA ASP A 101 -2.34 -3.57 -17.10
C ASP A 101 -1.91 -2.39 -18.00
N THR A 102 -2.17 -2.51 -19.30
CA THR A 102 -1.87 -1.49 -20.31
C THR A 102 -2.64 -0.18 -20.13
N GLN A 103 -3.67 -0.17 -19.27
CA GLN A 103 -4.46 1.02 -18.92
C GLN A 103 -4.06 1.58 -17.54
N GLU A 104 -2.90 1.17 -17.02
CA GLU A 104 -2.40 1.52 -15.68
C GLU A 104 -3.33 1.10 -14.52
N ARG A 105 -4.23 0.15 -14.76
CA ARG A 105 -5.09 -0.40 -13.72
C ARG A 105 -4.34 -1.48 -12.97
N LYS A 106 -4.41 -1.45 -11.64
CA LYS A 106 -3.81 -2.47 -10.78
C LYS A 106 -4.62 -3.75 -10.89
N ILE A 107 -3.99 -4.82 -11.36
CA ILE A 107 -4.67 -6.10 -11.62
C ILE A 107 -4.02 -7.27 -10.89
N GLY A 108 -2.85 -7.09 -10.26
CA GLY A 108 -2.19 -8.13 -9.47
C GLY A 108 -1.27 -7.55 -8.41
N LYS A 109 -1.00 -8.33 -7.36
CA LYS A 109 -0.16 -7.90 -6.24
C LYS A 109 0.49 -9.05 -5.48
N VAL A 110 1.68 -8.83 -4.95
CA VAL A 110 2.39 -9.75 -4.05
C VAL A 110 2.56 -9.10 -2.69
N ALA A 111 2.12 -9.77 -1.64
CA ALA A 111 2.26 -9.26 -0.27
C ALA A 111 3.72 -9.22 0.16
N ALA A 112 4.19 -8.19 0.87
CA ALA A 112 5.61 -8.07 1.20
C ALA A 112 6.17 -9.18 2.11
N ALA A 113 5.33 -9.80 2.95
CA ALA A 113 5.74 -10.87 3.86
C ALA A 113 5.79 -12.27 3.22
N SER A 114 5.43 -12.43 1.94
CA SER A 114 5.40 -13.75 1.29
C SER A 114 5.53 -13.63 -0.24
N ARG A 115 5.59 -14.77 -0.94
CA ARG A 115 5.45 -14.82 -2.41
C ARG A 115 4.00 -15.01 -2.86
N TYR A 116 3.04 -14.85 -1.95
CA TYR A 116 1.63 -15.01 -2.27
C TYR A 116 1.16 -13.92 -3.22
N PHE A 117 0.63 -14.36 -4.37
CA PHE A 117 0.11 -13.50 -5.42
C PHE A 117 -1.41 -13.51 -5.42
N SER A 118 -1.99 -12.31 -5.50
CA SER A 118 -3.43 -12.09 -5.61
C SER A 118 -3.72 -11.28 -6.87
N SER A 119 -4.69 -11.75 -7.66
CA SER A 119 -5.16 -11.08 -8.88
C SER A 119 -6.59 -11.53 -9.17
N THR A 120 -7.41 -10.61 -9.71
CA THR A 120 -8.74 -10.92 -10.25
C THR A 120 -8.70 -11.20 -11.76
N ASN A 121 -7.53 -11.10 -12.40
CA ASN A 121 -7.37 -11.31 -13.83
C ASN A 121 -6.91 -12.74 -14.11
N ASP A 122 -7.77 -13.54 -14.77
CA ASP A 122 -7.49 -14.95 -15.03
C ASP A 122 -6.29 -15.18 -15.94
N LYS A 123 -6.08 -14.35 -16.97
CA LYS A 123 -4.90 -14.47 -17.85
C LYS A 123 -3.60 -14.27 -17.07
N LEU A 124 -3.58 -13.26 -16.20
CA LEU A 124 -2.44 -12.99 -15.34
C LEU A 124 -2.22 -14.11 -14.33
N ARG A 125 -3.29 -14.66 -13.72
CA ARG A 125 -3.19 -15.82 -12.82
C ARG A 125 -2.63 -17.06 -13.52
N THR A 126 -3.09 -17.36 -14.73
CA THR A 126 -2.59 -18.49 -15.52
C THR A 126 -1.11 -18.33 -15.83
N LEU A 127 -0.69 -17.14 -16.27
CA LEU A 127 0.72 -16.84 -16.53
C LEU A 127 1.56 -16.99 -15.26
N TRP A 128 1.09 -16.42 -14.14
CA TRP A 128 1.77 -16.51 -12.84
C TRP A 128 1.99 -17.95 -12.40
N ASN A 129 0.93 -18.76 -12.42
CA ASN A 129 1.00 -20.15 -11.97
C ASN A 129 1.94 -20.99 -12.84
N ARG A 130 2.03 -20.68 -14.14
CA ARG A 130 2.86 -21.44 -15.08
C ARG A 130 4.34 -21.07 -15.00
N GLU A 131 4.66 -19.78 -14.91
CA GLU A 131 6.03 -19.27 -15.12
C GLU A 131 6.71 -18.74 -13.85
N ILE A 132 5.96 -18.51 -12.76
CA ILE A 132 6.47 -17.79 -11.57
C ILE A 132 6.27 -18.60 -10.30
N ALA A 133 5.08 -19.14 -10.05
CA ALA A 133 4.70 -19.73 -8.76
C ALA A 133 5.61 -20.89 -8.31
N GLY A 134 6.12 -21.69 -9.25
CA GLY A 134 6.98 -22.84 -8.99
C GLY A 134 8.49 -22.56 -9.06
N VAL A 135 8.90 -21.32 -9.36
CA VAL A 135 10.32 -21.00 -9.61
C VAL A 135 11.06 -20.79 -8.29
N ALA A 136 12.03 -21.67 -8.02
CA ALA A 136 12.85 -21.64 -6.83
C ALA A 136 14.08 -20.74 -7.01
N ILE A 137 13.89 -19.42 -6.89
CA ILE A 137 14.99 -18.44 -6.77
C ILE A 137 15.12 -18.05 -5.29
N PRO A 138 16.23 -18.33 -4.59
CA PRO A 138 16.37 -18.04 -3.17
C PRO A 138 16.47 -16.55 -2.84
N ASP A 139 17.17 -15.78 -3.67
CA ASP A 139 17.32 -14.34 -3.47
C ASP A 139 16.02 -13.60 -3.84
N GLU A 140 15.54 -12.74 -2.95
CA GLU A 140 14.28 -12.02 -3.16
C GLU A 140 14.40 -10.99 -4.30
N THR A 141 15.55 -10.32 -4.44
CA THR A 141 15.77 -9.34 -5.51
C THR A 141 15.78 -10.01 -6.87
N CYS A 142 16.54 -11.12 -7.01
CA CYS A 142 16.56 -11.90 -8.23
C CYS A 142 15.18 -12.50 -8.55
N TRP A 143 14.40 -12.88 -7.53
CA TRP A 143 13.03 -13.35 -7.74
C TRP A 143 12.12 -12.24 -8.25
N GLU A 144 12.20 -11.03 -7.68
CA GLU A 144 11.43 -9.86 -8.14
C GLU A 144 11.80 -9.48 -9.58
N GLU A 145 13.08 -9.57 -9.94
CA GLU A 145 13.57 -9.37 -11.31
C GLU A 145 13.04 -10.45 -12.27
N HIS A 146 12.97 -11.71 -11.84
CA HIS A 146 12.34 -12.78 -12.62
C HIS A 146 10.87 -12.50 -12.87
N VAL A 147 10.13 -12.01 -11.86
CA VAL A 147 8.73 -11.60 -12.03
C VAL A 147 8.61 -10.51 -13.10
N GLU A 148 9.47 -9.50 -13.05
CA GLU A 148 9.52 -8.42 -14.04
C GLU A 148 9.82 -8.96 -15.46
N GLN A 149 10.82 -9.83 -15.58
CA GLN A 149 11.22 -10.45 -16.84
C GLN A 149 10.13 -11.32 -17.48
N VAL A 150 9.28 -11.95 -16.68
CA VAL A 150 8.15 -12.75 -17.19
C VAL A 150 6.96 -11.87 -17.56
N LEU A 151 6.61 -10.89 -16.72
CA LEU A 151 5.36 -10.14 -16.86
C LEU A 151 5.47 -8.96 -17.85
N CYS A 152 6.62 -8.29 -17.93
CA CYS A 152 6.81 -7.15 -18.84
C CYS A 152 6.64 -7.52 -20.33
N PRO A 153 7.24 -8.61 -20.84
CA PRO A 153 7.02 -9.05 -22.23
C PRO A 153 5.56 -9.46 -22.51
N ALA A 154 4.81 -9.87 -21.49
CA ALA A 154 3.39 -10.20 -21.60
C ALA A 154 2.47 -8.96 -21.61
N GLY A 155 3.03 -7.75 -21.59
CA GLY A 155 2.29 -6.48 -21.69
C GLY A 155 1.83 -5.91 -20.35
N TYR A 156 2.34 -6.43 -19.23
CA TYR A 156 2.08 -5.89 -17.90
C TYR A 156 3.19 -4.95 -17.46
N ARG A 157 2.88 -4.01 -16.57
CA ARG A 157 3.88 -3.19 -15.89
C ARG A 157 4.04 -3.68 -14.45
N VAL A 158 5.28 -3.91 -14.04
CA VAL A 158 5.63 -4.33 -12.67
C VAL A 158 6.18 -3.14 -11.90
N VAL A 159 5.71 -2.95 -10.65
CA VAL A 159 6.24 -1.95 -9.71
C VAL A 159 6.75 -2.70 -8.48
N ARG A 160 8.07 -2.61 -8.25
CA ARG A 160 8.80 -3.16 -7.09
C ARG A 160 9.38 -2.04 -6.24
#